data_AF-A0A3D1LF90-F1
#
_entry.id   AF-A0A3D1LF90-F1
#
_cell.length_a   1.000
_cell.length_b   1.000
_cell.length_c   1.000
_cell.angle_alpha   90.00
_cell.angle_beta   90.00
_cell.angle_gamma   90.00
#
_symmetry.space_group_name_H-M   'P 1'
#
loop_
_entity.id
_entity.type
_entity.pdbx_description
1 polymer ?
#
loop_
_entity_poly.entity_id
_entity_poly.type
_entity_poly.pdbx_seq_one_letter_code
_entity_poly.pdbx_strand_id
1 'polypeptide(L)'
;MTLFEKLLGHTLITADNIWGLMGVMCIGVALSIFLEQKYQWASKVSGAIIALIMAMVLANLGVIPTNSALYDDIVWGVIVPMAIPLLLLQCNLSRVWKDTGRMLVVFLIGAVGTIVGAFIAYYVLRGPFGDAQGLAKVAS
;
A
#
# COMPACT_ATOMS: atom_id res chain seq x y z
N MET A 1 -3.21 -16.50 -9.87
CA MET A 1 -2.48 -17.69 -9.41
C MET A 1 -1.02 -17.31 -9.28
N THR A 2 -0.52 -17.20 -8.04
CA THR A 2 0.86 -16.76 -7.77
C THR A 2 1.86 -17.89 -8.03
N LEU A 3 3.14 -17.53 -8.17
CA LEU A 3 4.21 -18.47 -8.55
C LEU A 3 4.37 -19.61 -7.54
N PHE A 4 4.25 -19.31 -6.25
CA PHE A 4 4.28 -20.32 -5.18
C PHE A 4 2.96 -21.09 -5.03
N GLU A 5 1.79 -20.50 -5.31
CA GLU A 5 0.53 -21.27 -5.40
C GLU A 5 0.58 -22.34 -6.50
N LYS A 6 1.18 -22.02 -7.65
CA LYS A 6 1.37 -22.98 -8.75
C LYS A 6 2.35 -24.10 -8.39
N LEU A 7 3.32 -23.83 -7.51
CA LEU A 7 4.38 -24.77 -7.16
C LEU A 7 4.06 -25.63 -5.93
N LEU A 8 3.35 -25.08 -4.94
CA LEU A 8 3.08 -25.70 -3.64
C LEU A 8 1.59 -25.89 -3.32
N GLY A 9 0.68 -25.25 -4.05
CA GLY A 9 -0.78 -25.33 -3.79
C GLY A 9 -1.26 -24.51 -2.58
N HIS A 10 -0.35 -23.78 -1.92
CA HIS A 10 -0.60 -22.88 -0.79
C HIS A 10 0.47 -21.78 -0.77
N THR A 11 0.18 -20.64 -0.13
CA THR A 11 1.22 -19.66 0.20
C THR A 11 2.19 -20.25 1.22
N LEU A 12 3.48 -19.90 1.14
CA LEU A 12 4.53 -20.43 2.04
C LEU A 12 4.21 -20.20 3.53
N ILE A 13 3.43 -19.17 3.84
CA ILE A 13 2.82 -18.96 5.16
C ILE A 13 1.30 -19.07 5.01
N THR A 14 0.71 -20.04 5.69
CA THR A 14 -0.74 -20.22 5.78
C THR A 14 -1.39 -19.03 6.49
N ALA A 15 -2.56 -18.59 6.02
CA ALA A 15 -3.30 -17.45 6.59
C ALA A 15 -3.64 -17.62 8.09
N ASP A 16 -3.74 -18.86 8.58
CA ASP A 16 -3.95 -19.17 9.99
C ASP A 16 -2.71 -18.97 10.87
N ASN A 17 -1.52 -18.86 10.28
CA ASN A 17 -0.27 -18.67 11.02
C ASN A 17 -0.01 -17.19 11.29
N ILE A 18 -0.81 -16.64 12.21
CA ILE A 18 -0.75 -15.24 12.69
C ILE A 18 0.70 -14.87 13.10
N TRP A 19 1.38 -15.73 13.85
CA TRP A 19 2.76 -15.49 14.31
C TRP A 19 3.78 -15.45 13.17
N GLY A 20 3.64 -16.32 12.18
CA GLY A 20 4.47 -16.31 10.97
C GLY A 20 4.28 -15.02 10.15
N LEU A 21 3.04 -14.57 10.00
CA LEU A 21 2.73 -13.30 9.33
C LEU A 21 3.35 -12.11 10.07
N MET A 22 3.19 -12.03 11.39
CA MET A 22 3.80 -10.98 12.21
C MET A 22 5.32 -10.98 12.06
N GLY A 23 5.95 -12.15 12.07
CA GLY A 23 7.39 -12.29 11.85
C GLY A 23 7.85 -11.70 10.53
N VAL A 24 7.15 -12.03 9.43
CA VAL A 24 7.48 -11.48 8.11
C VAL A 24 7.23 -9.97 8.03
N MET A 25 6.15 -9.47 8.63
CA MET A 25 5.89 -8.03 8.70
C MET A 25 7.02 -7.30 9.47
N CYS A 26 7.41 -7.81 10.64
CA CYS A 26 8.49 -7.23 11.43
C CYS A 26 9.83 -7.26 10.69
N ILE A 27 10.16 -8.37 10.03
CA ILE A 27 11.37 -8.49 9.21
C ILE A 27 11.30 -7.52 8.02
N GLY A 28 10.15 -7.39 7.37
CA GLY A 28 9.94 -6.46 6.26
C GLY A 28 10.15 -5.00 6.68
N VAL A 29 9.62 -4.60 7.84
CA VAL A 29 9.84 -3.26 8.39
C VAL A 29 11.30 -3.04 8.76
N ALA A 30 11.93 -4.00 9.45
CA ALA A 30 13.34 -3.91 9.84
C ALA A 30 14.27 -3.81 8.62
N LEU A 31 14.04 -4.63 7.59
CA LEU A 31 14.76 -4.56 6.32
C LEU A 31 14.53 -3.20 5.66
N SER A 32 13.30 -2.70 5.65
CA SER A 32 12.99 -1.43 5.02
C SER A 32 13.74 -0.26 5.65
N ILE A 33 13.74 -0.18 6.99
CA ILE A 33 14.48 0.84 7.74
C ILE A 33 15.99 0.68 7.51
N PHE A 34 16.48 -0.56 7.50
CA PHE A 34 17.90 -0.84 7.23
C PHE A 34 18.31 -0.38 5.82
N LEU A 35 17.47 -0.62 4.80
CA LEU A 35 17.72 -0.18 3.43
C LEU A 35 17.69 1.35 3.30
N GLU A 36 16.72 2.01 3.96
CA GLU A 36 16.61 3.47 4.01
C GLU A 36 17.88 4.10 4.58
N GLN A 37 18.45 3.53 5.65
CA GLN A 37 19.65 4.05 6.30
C GLN A 37 20.95 3.71 5.56
N LYS A 38 21.03 2.56 4.87
CA LYS A 38 22.26 2.09 4.23
C LYS A 38 22.50 2.69 2.84
N TYR A 39 21.45 2.98 2.08
CA TYR A 39 21.59 3.40 0.68
C TYR A 39 21.15 4.86 0.48
N GLN A 40 22.07 5.70 -0.01
CA GLN A 40 21.82 7.14 -0.27
C GLN A 40 20.69 7.42 -1.28
N TRP A 41 20.43 6.49 -2.22
CA TRP A 41 19.31 6.59 -3.14
C TRP A 41 17.97 6.21 -2.48
N ALA A 42 18.02 5.23 -1.56
CA ALA A 42 16.87 4.79 -0.79
C ALA A 42 16.52 5.77 0.32
N SER A 43 17.48 6.52 0.87
CA SER A 43 17.24 7.59 1.85
C SER A 43 16.38 8.75 1.32
N LYS A 44 16.27 8.90 -0.02
CA LYS A 44 15.33 9.85 -0.64
C LYS A 44 13.88 9.34 -0.67
N VAL A 45 13.69 8.06 -0.37
CA VAL A 45 12.42 7.35 -0.38
C VAL A 45 12.11 6.96 1.07
N SER A 46 10.93 7.28 1.58
CA SER A 46 10.56 6.86 2.94
C SER A 46 10.62 5.33 3.07
N GLY A 47 11.12 4.81 4.18
CA GLY A 47 11.08 3.37 4.49
C GLY A 47 9.66 2.79 4.41
N ALA A 48 8.60 3.57 4.55
CA ALA A 48 7.25 3.08 4.29
C ALA A 48 7.04 2.63 2.84
N ILE A 49 7.60 3.35 1.86
CA ILE A 49 7.46 3.04 0.44
C ILE A 49 8.25 1.78 0.07
N ILE A 50 9.46 1.62 0.62
CA ILE A 50 10.28 0.43 0.40
C ILE A 50 9.57 -0.81 0.98
N ALA A 51 8.97 -0.68 2.16
CA ALA A 51 8.17 -1.75 2.76
C ALA A 51 6.94 -2.10 1.91
N LEU A 52 6.24 -1.11 1.35
CA LEU A 52 5.10 -1.34 0.45
C LEU A 52 5.52 -2.09 -0.82
N ILE A 53 6.62 -1.71 -1.47
CA ILE A 53 7.14 -2.41 -2.66
C ILE A 53 7.53 -3.84 -2.29
N MET A 54 8.22 -4.03 -1.17
CA MET A 54 8.61 -5.35 -0.69
C MET A 54 7.37 -6.23 -0.42
N ALA A 55 6.37 -5.70 0.27
CA ALA A 55 5.11 -6.40 0.53
C ALA A 55 4.39 -6.77 -0.78
N MET A 56 4.35 -5.86 -1.76
CA MET A 56 3.76 -6.12 -3.07
C MET A 56 4.49 -7.23 -3.81
N VAL A 57 5.82 -7.24 -3.80
CA VAL A 57 6.63 -8.31 -4.41
C VAL A 57 6.39 -9.65 -3.71
N LEU A 58 6.39 -9.68 -2.38
CA LEU A 58 6.15 -10.90 -1.59
C LEU A 58 4.73 -11.45 -1.77
N ALA A 59 3.73 -10.58 -1.85
CA ALA A 59 2.34 -10.96 -2.13
C ALA A 59 2.20 -11.55 -3.55
N ASN A 60 2.82 -10.93 -4.56
CA ASN A 60 2.79 -11.43 -5.94
C ASN A 60 3.52 -12.76 -6.12
N LEU A 61 4.60 -12.99 -5.36
CA LEU A 61 5.28 -14.27 -5.34
C LEU A 61 4.44 -15.35 -4.62
N GLY A 62 3.57 -14.99 -3.68
CA GLY A 62 2.80 -15.93 -2.86
C GLY A 62 3.52 -16.35 -1.58
N VAL A 63 4.46 -15.52 -1.10
CA VAL A 63 5.13 -15.73 0.19
C VAL A 63 4.20 -15.36 1.35
N ILE A 64 3.44 -14.27 1.17
CA ILE A 64 2.48 -13.75 2.13
C ILE A 64 1.08 -13.90 1.54
N PRO A 65 0.08 -14.38 2.30
CA PRO A 65 -1.31 -14.43 1.84
C PRO A 65 -1.87 -13.02 1.68
N THR A 66 -2.70 -12.80 0.66
CA THR A 66 -3.34 -11.49 0.44
C THR A 66 -4.55 -11.24 1.33
N ASN A 67 -5.02 -12.27 2.03
CA ASN A 67 -6.16 -12.22 2.94
C ASN A 67 -5.83 -13.06 4.19
N SER A 68 -6.01 -12.48 5.37
CA SER A 68 -5.79 -13.18 6.65
C SER A 68 -6.53 -12.47 7.79
N ALA A 69 -6.95 -13.24 8.79
CA ALA A 69 -7.58 -12.69 10.01
C ALA A 69 -6.67 -11.68 10.73
N LEU A 70 -5.34 -11.81 10.63
CA LEU A 70 -4.41 -10.83 11.19
C LEU A 70 -4.57 -9.45 10.54
N TYR A 71 -4.76 -9.39 9.22
CA TYR A 71 -4.90 -8.11 8.53
C TYR A 71 -6.23 -7.44 8.87
N ASP A 72 -7.31 -8.20 8.83
CA ASP A 72 -8.65 -7.65 9.01
C ASP A 72 -8.94 -7.34 10.49
N ASP A 73 -8.70 -8.28 11.40
CA ASP A 73 -9.10 -8.13 12.79
C ASP A 73 -8.07 -7.33 13.61
N ILE A 74 -6.77 -7.56 13.39
CA ILE A 74 -5.72 -6.96 14.22
C ILE A 74 -5.24 -5.65 13.61
N VAL A 75 -4.81 -5.66 12.34
CA VAL A 75 -4.22 -4.46 11.72
C VAL A 75 -5.28 -3.40 11.50
N TRP A 76 -6.36 -3.72 10.77
CA TRP A 76 -7.43 -2.77 10.48
C TRP A 76 -8.36 -2.52 11.67
N GLY A 77 -8.66 -3.55 12.47
CA GLY A 77 -9.56 -3.41 13.62
C GLY A 77 -8.95 -2.68 14.82
N VAL A 78 -7.63 -2.80 15.05
CA VAL A 78 -6.99 -2.31 16.28
C VAL A 78 -5.81 -1.39 16.00
N ILE A 79 -4.82 -1.83 15.22
CA ILE A 79 -3.55 -1.09 15.06
C ILE A 79 -3.77 0.24 14.32
N VAL A 80 -4.48 0.24 13.19
CA VAL A 80 -4.73 1.44 12.38
C VAL A 80 -5.56 2.49 13.16
N PRO A 81 -6.69 2.12 13.80
CA PRO A 81 -7.45 3.06 14.62
C PRO A 81 -6.66 3.61 15.81
N MET A 82 -5.76 2.83 16.43
CA MET A 82 -4.92 3.32 17.53
C MET A 82 -3.78 4.24 17.06
N ALA A 83 -3.26 4.03 15.84
CA ALA A 83 -2.23 4.90 15.28
C ALA A 83 -2.73 6.33 15.10
N ILE A 84 -4.00 6.54 14.75
CA ILE A 84 -4.58 7.88 14.54
C ILE A 84 -4.49 8.74 15.83
N PRO A 85 -5.02 8.34 17.00
CA PRO A 85 -4.85 9.07 18.25
C PRO A 85 -3.40 9.24 18.68
N LEU A 86 -2.56 8.20 18.54
CA LEU A 86 -1.16 8.28 18.95
C LEU A 86 -0.38 9.32 18.14
N LEU A 87 -0.61 9.37 16.83
CA LEU A 87 -0.03 10.37 15.94
C LEU A 87 -0.60 11.76 16.24
N LEU A 88 -1.92 11.89 16.46
CA LEU A 88 -2.56 13.18 16.80
C LEU A 88 -2.12 13.72 18.17
N LEU A 89 -1.90 12.85 19.16
CA LEU A 89 -1.43 13.22 20.49
C LEU A 89 0.01 13.76 20.46
N GLN A 90 0.87 13.14 19.64
CA GLN A 90 2.25 13.61 19.44
C GLN A 90 2.31 14.85 18.55
N CYS A 91 1.25 15.12 17.78
CA CYS A 91 1.22 16.21 16.83
C CYS A 91 0.74 17.52 17.49
N ASN A 92 1.46 18.62 17.26
CA ASN A 92 1.02 19.93 17.69
C ASN A 92 -0.07 20.45 16.74
N LEU A 93 -1.34 20.31 17.13
CA LEU A 93 -2.50 20.74 16.33
C LEU A 93 -2.44 22.21 15.88
N SER A 94 -1.92 23.11 16.73
CA SER A 94 -1.78 24.54 16.40
C SER A 94 -0.75 24.77 15.29
N ARG A 95 0.34 23.99 15.29
CA ARG A 95 1.32 24.00 14.22
C ARG A 95 0.76 23.36 12.95
N VAL A 96 0.08 22.21 13.06
CA VAL A 96 -0.55 21.53 11.92
C VAL A 96 -1.46 22.48 11.18
N TRP A 97 -2.30 23.23 11.87
CA TRP A 97 -3.26 24.10 11.19
C TRP A 97 -2.58 25.24 10.41
N LYS A 98 -1.48 25.79 10.94
CA LYS A 98 -0.69 26.84 10.28
C LYS A 98 0.13 26.30 9.10
N ASP A 99 0.81 25.17 9.28
CA ASP A 99 1.75 24.63 8.28
C ASP A 99 1.05 23.78 7.21
N THR A 100 0.00 23.05 7.59
CA THR A 100 -0.78 22.19 6.68
C THR A 100 -1.67 22.98 5.75
N GLY A 101 -2.08 24.21 6.12
CA GLY A 101 -2.95 25.03 5.26
C GLY A 101 -2.37 25.21 3.84
N ARG A 102 -1.07 25.50 3.74
CA ARG A 102 -0.40 25.61 2.43
C ARG A 102 -0.26 24.26 1.73
N MET A 103 0.00 23.17 2.47
CA MET A 103 0.06 21.82 1.91
C MET A 103 -1.30 21.35 1.40
N LEU A 104 -2.39 21.72 2.08
CA LEU A 104 -3.76 21.37 1.71
C LEU A 104 -4.15 21.99 0.37
N VAL A 105 -3.75 23.23 0.11
CA VAL A 105 -4.00 23.88 -1.20
C VAL A 105 -3.28 23.11 -2.32
N VAL A 106 -2.01 22.73 -2.11
CA VAL A 106 -1.26 21.92 -3.08
C VAL A 106 -1.92 20.55 -3.27
N PHE A 107 -2.39 19.92 -2.19
CA PHE A 107 -3.14 18.67 -2.26
C PHE A 107 -4.44 18.82 -3.05
N LEU A 108 -5.22 19.89 -2.86
CA LEU A 108 -6.46 20.14 -3.60
C LEU A 108 -6.19 20.36 -5.09
N ILE A 109 -5.12 21.07 -5.45
CA ILE A 109 -4.69 21.21 -6.85
C ILE A 109 -4.33 19.83 -7.41
N GLY A 110 -3.59 19.03 -6.65
CA GLY A 110 -3.28 17.63 -7.01
C GLY A 110 -4.54 16.79 -7.18
N ALA A 111 -5.53 16.93 -6.29
CA ALA A 111 -6.81 16.21 -6.36
C ALA A 111 -7.60 16.59 -7.62
N VAL A 112 -7.67 17.88 -7.96
CA VAL A 112 -8.24 18.34 -9.24
C VAL A 112 -7.46 17.75 -10.42
N GLY A 113 -6.13 17.71 -10.35
CA GLY A 113 -5.29 17.04 -11.33
C GLY A 113 -5.63 15.56 -11.50
N THR A 114 -5.86 14.82 -10.42
CA THR A 114 -6.29 13.42 -10.46
C THR A 114 -7.67 13.27 -11.10
N ILE A 115 -8.63 14.15 -10.79
CA ILE A 115 -9.97 14.14 -11.39
C ILE A 115 -9.86 14.39 -12.90
N VAL A 116 -9.17 15.44 -13.30
CA VAL A 116 -8.97 15.78 -14.72
C VAL A 116 -8.20 14.67 -15.44
N GLY A 117 -7.17 14.11 -14.83
CA GLY A 117 -6.41 12.97 -15.35
C GLY A 117 -7.27 11.73 -15.57
N ALA A 118 -8.18 11.42 -14.64
CA ALA A 118 -9.14 10.32 -14.79
C ALA A 118 -10.09 10.56 -15.97
N PHE A 119 -10.61 11.79 -16.14
CA PHE A 119 -11.43 12.14 -17.29
C PHE A 119 -10.67 12.02 -18.61
N ILE A 120 -9.45 12.56 -18.69
CA ILE A 120 -8.60 12.45 -19.88
C ILE A 120 -8.33 10.97 -20.20
N ALA A 121 -7.93 10.18 -19.20
CA ALA A 121 -7.68 8.75 -19.37
C ALA A 121 -8.93 8.03 -19.89
N TYR A 122 -10.10 8.33 -19.33
CA TYR A 122 -11.37 7.79 -19.81
C TYR A 122 -11.62 8.12 -21.28
N TYR A 123 -11.50 9.39 -21.70
CA TYR A 123 -11.74 9.78 -23.09
C TYR A 123 -10.73 9.18 -24.07
N VAL A 124 -9.45 9.10 -23.69
CA VAL A 124 -8.40 8.47 -24.50
C VAL A 124 -8.64 6.96 -24.65
N LEU A 125 -9.03 6.28 -23.57
CA LEU A 125 -9.22 4.83 -23.54
C LEU A 125 -10.61 4.40 -24.05
N ARG A 126 -11.60 5.30 -24.09
CA ARG A 126 -12.96 5.00 -24.60
C ARG A 126 -12.97 4.61 -26.08
N GLY A 127 -12.03 5.08 -26.90
CA GLY A 127 -11.91 4.62 -28.29
C GLY A 127 -11.60 3.11 -28.39
N PRO A 128 -10.44 2.66 -27.90
CA PRO A 128 -10.02 1.26 -27.98
C PRO A 128 -10.79 0.30 -27.04
N PHE A 129 -11.38 0.79 -25.93
CA PHE A 129 -12.04 -0.04 -24.91
C PHE A 129 -13.51 0.32 -24.65
N GLY A 130 -14.15 1.14 -25.49
CA GLY A 130 -15.52 1.63 -25.25
C GLY A 130 -16.63 0.63 -25.50
N ASP A 131 -16.33 -0.52 -26.11
CA ASP A 131 -17.30 -1.60 -26.33
C ASP A 131 -17.25 -2.61 -25.17
N ALA A 132 -18.40 -3.16 -24.78
CA ALA A 132 -18.52 -4.04 -23.61
C ALA A 132 -17.60 -5.29 -23.72
N GLN A 133 -17.30 -5.72 -24.95
CA GLN A 133 -16.36 -6.81 -25.24
C GLN A 133 -14.89 -6.42 -25.06
N GLY A 134 -14.53 -5.14 -25.24
CA GLY A 134 -13.18 -4.62 -25.04
C GLY A 134 -12.80 -4.55 -23.56
N LEU A 135 -13.75 -4.15 -22.70
CA LEU A 135 -13.58 -4.17 -21.24
C LEU A 135 -13.56 -5.59 -20.68
N ALA A 136 -14.33 -6.52 -21.26
CA ALA A 136 -14.33 -7.92 -20.83
C ALA A 136 -12.97 -8.61 -21.05
N LYS A 137 -12.23 -8.24 -22.11
CA LYS A 137 -10.89 -8.80 -22.41
C LYS A 137 -9.78 -8.34 -21.47
N VAL A 138 -9.93 -7.19 -20.80
CA VAL A 138 -8.95 -6.70 -19.81
C VAL A 138 -9.28 -7.16 -18.38
N ALA A 139 -10.52 -7.58 -18.12
CA ALA A 139 -10.96 -8.09 -16.83
C ALA A 139 -10.84 -9.61 -16.66
N SER A 140 -10.65 -10.35 -17.76
CA SER A 140 -10.39 -11.81 -17.79
C SER A 140 -8.91 -12.13 -17.68
#